data_AF-A0A1G0C5Y1-F1
#
_entry.id   AF-A0A1G0C5Y1-F1
#
_cell.length_a   1.000
_cell.length_b   1.000
_cell.length_c   1.000
_cell.angle_alpha   90.00
_cell.angle_beta   90.00
_cell.angle_gamma   90.00
#
_symmetry.space_group_name_H-M   'P 1'
#
loop_
_entity.id
_entity.type
_entity.pdbx_description
1 polymer ?
#
loop_
_entity_poly.entity_id
_entity_poly.type
_entity_poly.pdbx_seq_one_letter_code
_entity_poly.pdbx_strand_id
1 'polypeptide(L)'
;MKKLALFILLGLLTFPLTQCGDTKEDGELSDEELYEFQGFSMKPYDMPVMIMLPDETANIGASTKPEVIHEEDGFQWRLAVGPNFEMVIDDWGADREMVSSKKKELAEHEFYKIKYLVDEPDFILYEQELKVDGKRGVSKSIGVKHKTYHVYGQKVINGITYVFRSRDEGYEKVIIDLMAKSIKSVKPLAN
;
A
#
# COMPACT_ATOMS: atom_id res chain seq x y z
N MET A 1 -20.96 66.84 33.39
CA MET A 1 -20.28 66.67 32.09
C MET A 1 -19.12 65.71 32.27
N LYS A 2 -19.08 64.67 31.43
CA LYS A 2 -18.17 63.53 31.42
C LYS A 2 -16.71 63.96 31.25
N LYS A 3 -15.76 63.33 31.97
CA LYS A 3 -14.46 62.87 31.41
C LYS A 3 -13.99 61.64 32.21
N LEU A 4 -14.27 60.47 31.64
CA LEU A 4 -13.76 59.17 32.06
C LEU A 4 -12.40 58.99 31.37
N ALA A 5 -11.31 58.97 32.13
CA ALA A 5 -9.98 58.66 31.59
C ALA A 5 -9.79 57.14 31.62
N LEU A 6 -9.86 56.55 30.43
CA LEU A 6 -9.58 55.16 30.12
C LEU A 6 -8.05 55.00 29.99
N PHE A 7 -7.42 54.28 30.91
CA PHE A 7 -6.03 53.83 30.73
C PHE A 7 -6.03 52.34 30.36
N ILE A 8 -5.38 52.09 29.23
CA ILE A 8 -5.27 50.84 28.49
C ILE A 8 -4.49 49.81 29.32
N LEU A 9 -5.11 48.67 29.59
CA LEU A 9 -4.45 47.50 30.18
C LEU A 9 -3.62 46.81 29.10
N LEU A 10 -2.30 46.90 29.26
CA LEU A 10 -1.28 46.30 28.41
C LEU A 10 -1.35 44.76 28.52
N GLY A 11 -1.34 44.10 27.37
CA GLY A 11 -1.59 42.67 27.23
C GLY A 11 -0.52 41.74 27.79
N LEU A 12 -0.98 40.55 28.16
CA LEU A 12 -0.21 39.31 28.27
C LEU A 12 -1.11 38.19 27.74
N LEU A 13 -1.18 38.09 26.42
CA LEU A 13 -1.71 36.93 25.71
C LEU A 13 -0.66 35.82 25.80
N THR A 14 -0.74 35.01 26.85
CA THR A 14 0.01 33.75 26.92
C THR A 14 -0.66 32.75 25.99
N PHE A 15 -0.07 32.55 24.81
CA PHE A 15 -0.38 31.43 23.92
C PHE A 15 -0.03 30.11 24.66
N PRO A 16 -0.98 29.21 24.95
CA PRO A 16 -0.62 27.85 25.28
C PRO A 16 -0.08 27.19 24.00
N LEU A 17 1.17 26.73 24.11
CA LEU A 17 1.84 25.87 23.13
C LEU A 17 0.88 24.76 22.71
N THR A 18 0.47 24.80 21.44
CA THR A 18 -0.19 23.68 20.78
C THR A 18 0.72 22.47 20.86
N GLN A 19 0.34 21.57 21.75
CA GLN A 19 0.44 20.12 21.68
C GLN A 19 1.10 19.64 20.38
N CYS A 20 2.39 19.30 20.48
CA CYS A 20 3.06 18.42 19.54
C CYS A 20 2.26 17.11 19.59
N GLY A 21 1.42 16.88 18.59
CA GLY A 21 0.72 15.62 18.44
C GLY A 21 1.77 14.55 18.25
N ASP A 22 1.72 13.52 19.08
CA ASP A 22 2.37 12.24 18.83
C ASP A 22 2.04 11.84 17.39
N THR A 23 3.03 11.99 16.51
CA THR A 23 3.03 11.32 15.22
C THR A 23 2.95 9.85 15.56
N LYS A 24 1.84 9.21 15.20
CA LYS A 24 1.77 7.75 15.17
C LYS A 24 2.88 7.32 14.22
N GLU A 25 3.99 6.85 14.77
CA GLU A 25 4.98 6.12 14.00
C GLU A 25 4.24 4.89 13.48
N ASP A 26 3.86 4.92 12.20
CA ASP A 26 3.66 3.69 11.43
C ASP A 26 4.95 2.90 11.62
N GLY A 27 4.90 1.86 12.44
CA GLY A 27 6.09 1.17 12.94
C GLY A 27 7.02 0.82 11.79
N GLU A 28 8.22 1.40 11.79
CA GLU A 28 9.24 1.03 10.82
C GLU A 28 9.55 -0.47 10.98
N LEU A 29 9.58 -1.19 9.86
CA LEU A 29 9.95 -2.60 9.84
C LEU A 29 11.38 -2.77 10.37
N SER A 30 11.59 -3.74 11.24
CA SER A 30 12.92 -4.00 11.81
C SER A 30 13.88 -4.64 10.79
N ASP A 31 15.18 -4.58 11.07
CA ASP A 31 16.21 -5.23 10.26
C ASP A 31 15.96 -6.75 10.15
N GLU A 32 15.47 -7.39 11.22
CA GLU A 32 15.10 -8.80 11.21
C GLU A 32 13.89 -9.07 10.30
N GLU A 33 12.91 -8.17 10.25
CA GLU A 33 11.74 -8.30 9.39
C GLU A 33 12.09 -8.13 7.90
N LEU A 34 13.19 -7.43 7.62
CA LEU A 34 13.75 -7.12 6.31
C LEU A 34 15.00 -7.94 5.96
N TYR A 35 15.34 -8.97 6.73
CA TYR A 35 16.54 -9.80 6.51
C TYR A 35 16.62 -10.39 5.09
N GLU A 36 15.47 -10.76 4.52
CA GLU A 36 15.37 -11.36 3.18
C GLU A 36 15.09 -10.32 2.08
N PHE A 37 15.44 -9.05 2.33
CA PHE A 37 15.15 -7.94 1.43
C PHE A 37 16.39 -7.12 1.10
N GLN A 38 16.42 -6.60 -0.12
CA GLN A 38 17.40 -5.64 -0.60
C GLN A 38 16.73 -4.32 -0.98
N GLY A 39 17.44 -3.21 -0.76
CA GLY A 39 16.97 -1.89 -1.16
C GLY A 39 17.07 -1.71 -2.68
N PHE A 40 15.99 -1.22 -3.29
CA PHE A 40 15.91 -0.92 -4.72
C PHE A 40 15.48 0.53 -4.93
N SER A 41 16.21 1.24 -5.79
CA SER A 41 15.88 2.63 -6.14
C SER A 41 14.98 2.65 -7.36
N MET A 42 13.79 3.25 -7.21
CA MET A 42 12.87 3.48 -8.33
C MET A 42 13.17 4.80 -9.07
N LYS A 43 14.15 5.58 -8.60
CA LYS A 43 14.52 6.89 -9.17
C LYS A 43 14.88 6.84 -10.67
N PRO A 44 15.58 5.80 -11.19
CA PRO A 44 15.83 5.69 -12.63
C PRO A 44 14.57 5.46 -13.48
N TYR A 45 13.43 5.20 -12.84
CA TYR A 45 12.13 4.94 -13.46
C TYR A 45 11.11 6.02 -13.05
N ASP A 46 11.58 7.25 -12.86
CA ASP A 46 10.78 8.45 -12.61
C ASP A 46 9.97 8.47 -11.30
N MET A 47 10.20 7.53 -10.39
CA MET A 47 9.61 7.53 -9.04
C MET A 47 10.70 7.65 -7.97
N PRO A 48 10.86 8.81 -7.29
CA PRO A 48 11.97 9.08 -6.38
C PRO A 48 11.78 8.42 -5.00
N VAL A 49 11.78 7.09 -4.96
CA VAL A 49 11.65 6.30 -3.72
C VAL A 49 12.70 5.19 -3.62
N MET A 50 12.94 4.77 -2.40
CA MET A 50 13.50 3.46 -2.08
C MET A 50 12.38 2.50 -1.70
N ILE A 51 12.47 1.28 -2.20
CA ILE A 51 11.59 0.16 -1.84
C ILE A 51 12.46 -1.05 -1.47
N MET A 52 12.11 -1.76 -0.41
CA MET A 52 12.74 -3.03 -0.06
C MET A 52 12.06 -4.15 -0.85
N LEU A 53 12.82 -4.90 -1.63
CA LEU A 53 12.33 -6.01 -2.45
C LEU A 53 12.92 -7.33 -1.97
N PRO A 54 12.18 -8.45 -2.07
CA PRO A 54 12.72 -9.76 -1.73
C PRO A 54 14.02 -10.04 -2.49
N ASP A 55 14.98 -10.68 -1.84
CA ASP A 55 16.24 -11.13 -2.46
C ASP A 55 16.24 -12.65 -2.71
N GLU A 56 17.40 -13.23 -3.03
CA GLU A 56 17.56 -14.66 -3.25
C GLU A 56 17.27 -15.55 -2.04
N THR A 57 17.25 -14.99 -0.83
CA THR A 57 17.00 -15.73 0.41
C THR A 57 15.51 -15.90 0.72
N ALA A 58 14.64 -15.05 0.15
CA ALA A 58 13.18 -15.05 0.36
C ALA A 58 12.43 -16.27 -0.23
N ASN A 59 13.15 -17.21 -0.87
CA ASN A 59 12.62 -18.46 -1.42
C ASN A 59 11.38 -18.30 -2.34
N ILE A 60 11.32 -17.21 -3.11
CA ILE A 60 10.22 -16.91 -4.05
C ILE A 60 10.40 -17.59 -5.42
N GLY A 61 11.18 -18.66 -5.51
CA GLY A 61 11.62 -19.30 -6.75
C GLY A 61 12.99 -18.80 -7.22
N ALA A 62 13.24 -18.82 -8.52
CA ALA A 62 14.47 -18.23 -9.07
C ALA A 62 14.39 -16.71 -8.92
N SER A 63 14.93 -16.19 -7.81
CA SER A 63 15.08 -14.75 -7.62
C SER A 63 16.08 -14.21 -8.64
N THR A 64 15.70 -13.13 -9.31
CA THR A 64 16.52 -12.46 -10.33
C THR A 64 16.65 -10.99 -9.96
N LYS A 65 17.48 -10.26 -10.72
CA LYS A 65 17.54 -8.80 -10.60
C LYS A 65 16.13 -8.21 -10.79
N PRO A 66 15.74 -7.19 -10.01
CA PRO A 66 14.48 -6.52 -10.21
C PRO A 66 14.36 -5.96 -11.63
N GLU A 67 13.19 -6.14 -12.23
CA GLU A 67 12.83 -5.62 -13.55
C GLU A 67 11.69 -4.63 -13.41
N VAL A 68 11.81 -3.48 -14.08
CA VAL A 68 10.77 -2.45 -14.11
C VAL A 68 10.32 -2.25 -15.54
N ILE A 69 9.02 -2.40 -15.77
CA ILE A 69 8.36 -2.07 -17.03
C ILE A 69 7.48 -0.85 -16.78
N HIS A 70 7.72 0.20 -17.57
CA HIS A 70 6.93 1.42 -17.57
C HIS A 70 6.82 1.92 -19.00
N GLU A 71 5.61 2.23 -19.44
CA GLU A 71 5.38 2.86 -20.74
C GLU A 71 5.67 4.36 -20.61
N GLU A 72 6.32 4.96 -21.61
CA GLU A 72 6.54 6.42 -21.66
C GLU A 72 5.20 7.16 -21.59
N ASP A 73 5.13 8.19 -20.75
CA ASP A 73 3.91 8.93 -20.41
C ASP A 73 2.76 8.07 -19.82
N GLY A 74 3.05 6.81 -19.45
CA GLY A 74 2.13 5.92 -18.77
C GLY A 74 1.92 6.30 -17.31
N PHE A 75 0.83 5.79 -16.71
CA PHE A 75 0.55 5.97 -15.28
C PHE A 75 0.88 4.72 -14.45
N GLN A 76 1.40 3.66 -15.07
CA GLN A 76 1.59 2.36 -14.43
C GLN A 76 3.04 1.87 -14.56
N TRP A 77 3.58 1.33 -13.47
CA TRP A 77 4.81 0.56 -13.42
C TRP A 77 4.49 -0.88 -13.03
N ARG A 78 5.21 -1.82 -13.62
CA ARG A 78 5.28 -3.21 -13.16
C ARG A 78 6.68 -3.48 -12.65
N LEU A 79 6.77 -3.84 -11.38
CA LEU A 79 8.02 -4.16 -10.70
C LEU A 79 8.05 -5.65 -10.38
N ALA A 80 8.92 -6.39 -11.06
CA ALA A 80 9.02 -7.84 -10.95
C ALA A 80 10.36 -8.27 -10.31
N VAL A 81 10.31 -9.34 -9.51
CA VAL A 81 11.48 -10.02 -8.94
C VAL A 81 11.30 -11.52 -9.13
N GLY A 82 12.00 -12.07 -10.13
CA GLY A 82 11.76 -13.45 -10.55
C GLY A 82 10.33 -13.70 -11.06
N PRO A 83 9.91 -14.97 -11.19
CA PRO A 83 8.65 -15.33 -11.84
C PRO A 83 7.40 -15.22 -10.96
N ASN A 84 7.57 -15.11 -9.63
CA ASN A 84 6.47 -15.23 -8.67
C ASN A 84 6.14 -13.93 -7.94
N PHE A 85 6.93 -12.87 -8.13
CA PHE A 85 6.70 -11.58 -7.51
C PHE A 85 6.59 -10.51 -8.61
N GLU A 86 5.39 -10.01 -8.85
CA GLU A 86 5.13 -8.81 -9.66
C GLU A 86 4.18 -7.90 -8.87
N MET A 87 4.64 -6.69 -8.61
CA MET A 87 3.88 -5.60 -8.00
C MET A 87 3.50 -4.60 -9.09
N VAL A 88 2.24 -4.17 -9.06
CA VAL A 88 1.75 -3.08 -9.92
C VAL A 88 1.73 -1.80 -9.10
N ILE A 89 2.23 -0.72 -9.71
CA ILE A 89 2.26 0.61 -9.11
C ILE A 89 1.53 1.57 -10.06
N ASP A 90 0.47 2.22 -9.60
CA ASP A 90 -0.34 3.14 -10.39
C ASP A 90 -0.22 4.59 -9.83
N ASP A 91 0.03 5.57 -10.69
CA ASP A 91 -0.02 7.01 -10.38
C ASP A 91 -1.47 7.52 -10.47
N TRP A 92 -1.96 8.05 -9.36
CA TRP A 92 -3.31 8.61 -9.20
C TRP A 92 -3.32 10.13 -8.97
N GLY A 93 -2.18 10.79 -9.17
CA GLY A 93 -2.05 12.24 -9.07
C GLY A 93 -2.48 12.76 -7.71
N ALA A 94 -3.54 13.56 -7.68
CA ALA A 94 -4.04 14.20 -6.46
C ALA A 94 -5.11 13.39 -5.71
N ASP A 95 -5.60 12.26 -6.24
CA ASP A 95 -6.66 11.48 -5.60
C ASP A 95 -6.13 10.81 -4.32
N ARG A 96 -6.82 10.99 -3.19
CA ARG A 96 -6.42 10.45 -1.88
C ARG A 96 -7.31 9.32 -1.39
N GLU A 97 -8.32 8.92 -2.15
CA GLU A 97 -9.37 7.99 -1.73
C GLU A 97 -9.22 6.59 -2.34
N MET A 98 -8.00 6.20 -2.73
CA MET A 98 -7.81 4.97 -3.51
C MET A 98 -8.15 3.71 -2.72
N VAL A 99 -7.72 3.61 -1.47
CA VAL A 99 -8.03 2.46 -0.61
C VAL A 99 -9.49 2.43 -0.20
N SER A 100 -10.09 3.59 0.11
CA SER A 100 -11.51 3.66 0.46
C SER A 100 -12.40 3.32 -0.74
N SER A 101 -12.02 3.75 -1.95
CA SER A 101 -12.68 3.39 -3.21
C SER A 101 -12.55 1.91 -3.51
N LYS A 102 -11.37 1.31 -3.29
CA LYS A 102 -11.18 -0.14 -3.43
C LYS A 102 -12.05 -0.93 -2.45
N LYS A 103 -12.17 -0.49 -1.19
CA LYS A 103 -13.07 -1.13 -0.21
C LYS A 103 -14.54 -1.07 -0.64
N LYS A 104 -14.98 0.05 -1.22
CA LYS A 104 -16.34 0.18 -1.78
C LYS A 104 -16.55 -0.80 -2.94
N GLU A 105 -15.62 -0.83 -3.89
CA GLU A 105 -15.62 -1.79 -5.00
C GLU A 105 -15.73 -3.23 -4.48
N LEU A 106 -14.85 -3.64 -3.56
CA LEU A 106 -14.83 -4.97 -2.93
C LEU A 106 -16.14 -5.34 -2.22
N ALA A 107 -16.87 -4.37 -1.67
CA ALA A 107 -18.15 -4.61 -1.01
C ALA A 107 -19.29 -4.85 -2.01
N GLU A 108 -19.18 -4.36 -3.24
CA GLU A 108 -20.16 -4.51 -4.32
C GLU A 108 -19.98 -5.83 -5.09
N HIS A 109 -18.83 -6.50 -4.97
CA HIS A 109 -18.55 -7.77 -5.65
C HIS A 109 -19.36 -8.94 -5.06
N GLU A 110 -20.48 -9.28 -5.69
CA GLU A 110 -21.36 -10.35 -5.22
C GLU A 110 -20.79 -11.76 -5.40
N PHE A 111 -19.83 -11.98 -6.30
CA PHE A 111 -19.29 -13.31 -6.61
C PHE A 111 -18.19 -13.79 -5.67
N TYR A 112 -17.63 -12.89 -4.86
CA TYR A 112 -16.51 -13.19 -3.98
C TYR A 112 -16.88 -12.99 -2.52
N LYS A 113 -16.29 -13.82 -1.65
CA LYS A 113 -16.23 -13.56 -0.23
C LYS A 113 -14.88 -12.92 0.07
N ILE A 114 -14.91 -11.68 0.57
CA ILE A 114 -13.73 -10.93 0.98
C ILE A 114 -13.53 -11.06 2.49
N LYS A 115 -12.31 -11.40 2.92
CA LYS A 115 -11.90 -11.39 4.32
C LYS A 115 -10.66 -10.51 4.45
N TYR A 116 -10.81 -9.34 5.06
CA TYR A 116 -9.67 -8.50 5.41
C TYR A 116 -8.82 -9.19 6.50
N LEU A 117 -7.53 -9.28 6.24
CA LEU A 117 -6.50 -9.72 7.18
C LEU A 117 -5.79 -8.52 7.81
N VAL A 118 -5.66 -7.43 7.04
CA VAL A 118 -5.27 -6.08 7.49
C VAL A 118 -6.25 -5.08 6.89
N ASP A 119 -6.73 -4.14 7.70
CA ASP A 119 -7.71 -3.12 7.33
C ASP A 119 -7.33 -1.76 7.93
N GLU A 120 -6.37 -1.11 7.28
CA GLU A 120 -5.86 0.22 7.63
C GLU A 120 -6.46 1.27 6.66
N PRO A 121 -6.44 2.57 6.99
CA PRO A 121 -7.04 3.61 6.14
C PRO A 121 -6.44 3.70 4.73
N ASP A 122 -5.14 3.48 4.62
CA ASP A 122 -4.31 3.60 3.42
C ASP A 122 -3.67 2.26 3.00
N PHE A 123 -4.06 1.15 3.64
CA PHE A 123 -3.51 -0.16 3.34
C PHE A 123 -4.50 -1.28 3.67
N ILE A 124 -4.68 -2.22 2.75
CA ILE A 124 -5.45 -3.44 2.97
C ILE A 124 -4.69 -4.67 2.50
N LEU A 125 -4.84 -5.75 3.24
CA LEU A 125 -4.45 -7.09 2.84
C LEU A 125 -5.68 -7.99 3.04
N TYR A 126 -6.12 -8.68 2.01
CA TYR A 126 -7.36 -9.46 2.05
C TYR A 126 -7.25 -10.80 1.33
N GLU A 127 -8.06 -11.74 1.80
CA GLU A 127 -8.33 -13.02 1.14
C GLU A 127 -9.59 -12.89 0.29
N GLN A 128 -9.54 -13.40 -0.93
CA GLN A 128 -10.66 -13.49 -1.86
C GLN A 128 -10.96 -14.97 -2.16
N GLU A 129 -12.19 -15.41 -1.86
CA GLU A 129 -12.70 -16.75 -2.13
C GLU A 129 -13.91 -16.68 -3.08
N LEU A 130 -13.89 -17.41 -4.20
CA LEU A 130 -15.03 -17.48 -5.12
C LEU A 130 -16.24 -18.15 -4.43
N LYS A 131 -17.42 -17.53 -4.50
CA LYS A 131 -18.67 -18.15 -4.08
C LYS A 131 -19.04 -19.22 -5.11
N VAL A 132 -18.81 -20.48 -4.78
CA VAL A 132 -19.27 -21.60 -5.61
C VAL A 132 -20.77 -21.79 -5.40
N ASP A 133 -21.57 -21.33 -6.37
CA ASP A 133 -22.98 -21.70 -6.43
C ASP A 133 -23.07 -23.18 -6.76
N GLY A 134 -23.48 -23.99 -5.78
CA GLY A 134 -23.70 -25.43 -5.91
C GLY A 134 -24.86 -25.77 -6.85
N LYS A 135 -24.78 -25.42 -8.14
CA LYS A 135 -25.69 -25.93 -9.16
C LYS A 135 -25.47 -27.45 -9.29
N ARG A 136 -26.53 -28.21 -9.02
CA ARG A 136 -26.57 -29.68 -9.18
C ARG A 136 -26.10 -30.04 -10.59
N GLY A 137 -25.00 -30.79 -10.70
CA GLY A 137 -24.56 -31.40 -11.96
C GLY A 137 -23.15 -31.06 -12.45
N VAL A 138 -22.36 -30.28 -11.70
CA VAL A 138 -20.99 -29.92 -12.11
C VAL A 138 -19.97 -30.90 -11.52
N SER A 139 -18.99 -31.31 -12.34
CA SER A 139 -17.94 -32.30 -12.05
C SER A 139 -17.25 -32.07 -10.70
N LYS A 140 -16.88 -33.15 -9.98
CA LYS A 140 -16.12 -33.13 -8.71
C LYS A 140 -14.74 -32.44 -8.82
N SER A 141 -14.26 -32.18 -10.04
CA SER A 141 -13.03 -31.41 -10.32
C SER A 141 -13.24 -29.89 -10.38
N ILE A 142 -14.49 -29.41 -10.33
CA ILE A 142 -14.88 -27.99 -10.27
C ILE A 142 -15.40 -27.73 -8.85
N GLY A 143 -14.49 -27.68 -7.88
CA GLY A 143 -14.83 -27.64 -6.46
C GLY A 143 -13.65 -27.40 -5.52
N VAL A 144 -12.47 -27.07 -6.06
CA VAL A 144 -11.36 -26.60 -5.23
C VAL A 144 -11.66 -25.15 -4.88
N LYS A 145 -11.76 -24.83 -3.59
CA LYS A 145 -11.85 -23.46 -3.12
C LYS A 145 -10.60 -22.71 -3.58
N HIS A 146 -10.73 -21.90 -4.60
CA HIS A 146 -9.66 -21.02 -5.03
C HIS A 146 -9.66 -19.81 -4.10
N LYS A 147 -8.69 -19.82 -3.18
CA LYS A 147 -8.38 -18.68 -2.32
C LYS A 147 -7.17 -17.98 -2.91
N THR A 148 -7.31 -16.68 -3.11
CA THR A 148 -6.21 -15.81 -3.52
C THR A 148 -6.04 -14.73 -2.47
N TYR A 149 -4.81 -14.28 -2.30
CA TYR A 149 -4.48 -13.19 -1.39
C TYR A 149 -4.12 -11.97 -2.22
N HIS A 150 -4.43 -10.81 -1.66
CA HIS A 150 -4.27 -9.53 -2.31
C HIS A 150 -3.74 -8.50 -1.33
N VAL A 151 -2.97 -7.56 -1.83
CA VAL A 151 -2.54 -6.37 -1.10
C VAL A 151 -2.82 -5.14 -1.95
N TYR A 152 -3.25 -4.07 -1.31
CA TYR A 152 -3.52 -2.79 -1.94
C TYR A 152 -3.20 -1.68 -0.93
N GLY A 153 -2.19 -0.87 -1.22
CA GLY A 153 -1.77 0.24 -0.37
C GLY A 153 -1.59 1.50 -1.18
N GLN A 154 -1.92 2.65 -0.60
CA GLN A 154 -1.65 3.96 -1.19
C GLN A 154 -0.57 4.68 -0.40
N LYS A 155 0.29 5.43 -1.09
CA LYS A 155 1.25 6.34 -0.45
C LYS A 155 1.29 7.67 -1.19
N VAL A 156 1.48 8.75 -0.43
CA VAL A 156 1.69 10.08 -0.99
C VAL A 156 3.19 10.36 -1.04
N ILE A 157 3.73 10.51 -2.24
CA ILE A 157 5.15 10.78 -2.49
C ILE A 157 5.23 12.09 -3.28
N ASN A 158 5.88 13.11 -2.72
CA ASN A 158 6.01 14.44 -3.35
C ASN A 158 4.67 15.04 -3.83
N GLY A 159 3.59 14.81 -3.08
CA GLY A 159 2.26 15.30 -3.41
C GLY A 159 1.50 14.45 -4.43
N ILE A 160 2.09 13.40 -4.99
CA ILE A 160 1.43 12.45 -5.90
C ILE A 160 1.02 11.21 -5.12
N THR A 161 -0.20 10.72 -5.33
CA THR A 161 -0.66 9.43 -4.79
C THR A 161 -0.24 8.31 -5.71
N TYR A 162 0.44 7.32 -5.14
CA TYR A 162 0.73 6.06 -5.79
C TYR A 162 -0.02 4.95 -5.11
N VAL A 163 -0.58 4.04 -5.89
CA VAL A 163 -1.15 2.78 -5.41
C VAL A 163 -0.19 1.66 -5.71
N PHE A 164 0.21 0.91 -4.69
CA PHE A 164 0.99 -0.31 -4.82
C PHE A 164 0.06 -1.49 -4.55
N ARG A 165 0.01 -2.45 -5.47
CA ARG A 165 -0.93 -3.57 -5.37
C ARG A 165 -0.40 -4.85 -5.99
N SER A 166 -0.96 -5.98 -5.56
CA SER A 166 -0.86 -7.23 -6.31
C SER A 166 -1.60 -7.16 -7.64
N ARG A 167 -1.27 -8.06 -8.55
CA ARG A 167 -2.08 -8.32 -9.76
C ARG A 167 -3.51 -8.73 -9.40
N ASP A 168 -4.41 -8.58 -10.36
CA ASP A 168 -5.85 -8.79 -10.17
C ASP A 168 -6.19 -10.26 -9.87
N GLU A 169 -5.37 -11.21 -10.33
CA GLU A 169 -5.49 -12.64 -10.00
C GLU A 169 -5.00 -12.99 -8.59
N GLY A 170 -4.28 -12.07 -7.94
CA GLY A 170 -3.66 -12.28 -6.63
C GLY A 170 -2.49 -13.28 -6.67
N TYR A 171 -2.05 -13.63 -5.46
CA TYR A 171 -0.98 -14.61 -5.24
C TYR A 171 -1.29 -15.54 -4.05
N GLU A 172 -0.41 -16.51 -3.84
CA GLU A 172 -0.32 -17.23 -2.57
C GLU A 172 0.05 -16.27 -1.43
N LYS A 173 -0.38 -16.62 -0.21
CA LYS A 173 -0.22 -15.74 0.96
C LYS A 173 1.23 -15.32 1.20
N VAL A 174 2.18 -16.24 1.02
CA VAL A 174 3.61 -15.96 1.25
C VAL A 174 4.14 -14.82 0.39
N ILE A 175 3.74 -14.77 -0.89
CA ILE A 175 4.14 -13.70 -1.81
C ILE A 175 3.47 -12.39 -1.41
N ILE A 176 2.21 -12.43 -0.99
CA ILE A 176 1.48 -11.24 -0.53
C ILE A 176 2.05 -10.68 0.76
N ASP A 177 2.49 -11.53 1.69
CA ASP A 177 3.13 -11.09 2.93
C ASP A 177 4.46 -10.37 2.61
N LEU A 178 5.25 -10.87 1.65
CA LEU A 178 6.46 -10.19 1.16
C LEU A 178 6.12 -8.86 0.48
N MET A 179 5.10 -8.85 -0.37
CA MET A 179 4.66 -7.65 -1.08
C MET A 179 4.14 -6.58 -0.10
N ALA A 180 3.41 -6.99 0.95
CA ALA A 180 2.98 -6.11 2.02
C ALA A 180 4.15 -5.44 2.73
N LYS A 181 5.21 -6.19 3.06
CA LYS A 181 6.45 -5.64 3.62
C LYS A 181 7.13 -4.67 2.67
N SER A 182 7.25 -5.03 1.38
CA SER A 182 7.77 -4.12 0.36
C SER A 182 7.00 -2.81 0.29
N ILE A 183 5.67 -2.86 0.24
CA ILE A 183 4.83 -1.65 0.22
C ILE A 183 5.05 -0.82 1.48
N LYS A 184 5.03 -1.44 2.67
CA LYS A 184 5.25 -0.72 3.94
C LYS A 184 6.65 -0.09 4.02
N SER A 185 7.65 -0.69 3.38
CA SER A 185 9.03 -0.19 3.36
C SER A 185 9.29 1.03 2.46
N VAL A 186 8.33 1.43 1.60
CA VAL A 186 8.55 2.52 0.64
C VAL A 186 8.83 3.83 1.38
N LYS A 187 10.00 4.42 1.10
CA LYS A 187 10.44 5.71 1.65
C LYS A 187 10.81 6.67 0.52
N PRO A 188 10.38 7.94 0.56
CA PRO A 188 10.85 8.95 -0.39
C PRO A 188 12.38 9.10 -0.31
N LEU A 189 13.03 9.23 -1.47
CA LEU A 189 14.41 9.67 -1.53
C LEU A 189 14.47 11.16 -1.24
N ALA A 190 15.39 11.58 -0.38
CA ALA A 190 15.68 13.00 -0.21
C ALA A 190 16.09 13.60 -1.57
N ASN A 191 15.47 14.73 -1.92
CA ASN A 191 15.79 15.49 -3.13
C ASN A 191 17.15 16.17 -3.02
#